data_AF-A0A1U8N7G8-F1
#
_entry.id   AF-A0A1U8N7G8-F1
#
_cell.length_a   1.000
_cell.length_b   1.000
_cell.length_c   1.000
_cell.angle_alpha   90.00
_cell.angle_beta   90.00
_cell.angle_gamma   90.00
#
_symmetry.space_group_name_H-M   'P 1'
#
loop_
_entity.id
_entity.type
_entity.pdbx_description
1 polymer ?
#
loop_
_entity_poly.entity_id
_entity_poly.type
_entity_poly.pdbx_seq_one_letter_code
_entity_poly.pdbx_strand_id
1 'polypeptide(L)'
;MFVSLFCTLKRVSNDVKKWRPAGADRGFTFLHYNLTIAYHRTNLLARYGRWSANGNGGKLEALGYKEGYRVDVDVPESTWEKAPSFHDILIFNTGHWWWAPSKFDPVKSPMLFFEKGLPVIPPIPPDLGLDKVLNHMIWFVEKTMRPDAIKLFRTQSPRHFEGGDWDQGGSCKGLQPLLPEQVEDLFSLKNNGTNVETRLVNQHIYNALKGSNVHILDITRMSEFRADAHPSTAGGKKHDDCMHWCLPGVTDTWNDLFVTHLNSLKI
;
A
#
# COMPACT_ATOMS: atom_id res chain seq x y z
N MET A 1 -6.70 -0.02 8.77
CA MET A 1 -7.57 -1.16 8.38
C MET A 1 -7.37 -2.38 9.27
N PHE A 2 -6.25 -3.13 9.19
CA PHE A 2 -6.07 -4.38 9.98
C PHE A 2 -6.30 -4.23 11.49
N VAL A 3 -5.69 -3.21 12.13
CA VAL A 3 -5.84 -3.00 13.57
C VAL A 3 -7.29 -2.64 13.93
N SER A 4 -7.95 -1.82 13.12
CA SER A 4 -9.38 -1.52 13.26
C SER A 4 -10.22 -2.79 13.16
N LEU A 5 -9.98 -3.65 12.15
CA LEU A 5 -10.71 -4.90 11.96
C LEU A 5 -10.56 -5.82 13.19
N PHE A 6 -9.34 -5.96 13.68
CA PHE A 6 -9.06 -6.70 14.91
C PHE A 6 -9.83 -6.14 16.11
N CYS A 7 -9.81 -4.82 16.32
CA CYS A 7 -10.54 -4.19 17.42
C CYS A 7 -12.06 -4.41 17.30
N THR A 8 -12.63 -4.27 16.10
CA THR A 8 -14.05 -4.51 15.85
C THR A 8 -14.45 -5.95 16.15
N LEU A 9 -13.70 -6.93 15.64
CA LEU A 9 -13.97 -8.35 15.90
C LEU A 9 -13.82 -8.70 17.39
N LYS A 10 -12.84 -8.11 18.07
CA LYS A 10 -12.62 -8.32 19.52
C LYS A 10 -13.77 -7.84 20.39
N ARG A 11 -14.59 -6.89 19.92
CA ARG A 11 -15.80 -6.47 20.65
C ARG A 11 -16.87 -7.56 20.70
N VAL A 12 -16.87 -8.50 19.75
CA VAL A 12 -17.83 -9.61 19.67
C VAL A 12 -17.26 -10.89 20.27
N SER A 13 -15.94 -11.10 20.18
CA SER A 13 -15.30 -12.32 20.66
C SER A 13 -13.97 -12.02 21.36
N ASN A 14 -13.89 -12.37 22.65
CA ASN A 14 -12.69 -12.19 23.46
C ASN A 14 -11.76 -13.41 23.48
N ASP A 15 -12.23 -14.58 23.03
CA ASP A 15 -11.42 -15.80 22.93
C ASP A 15 -10.52 -15.77 21.69
N VAL A 16 -9.37 -15.12 21.85
CA VAL A 16 -8.44 -14.81 20.76
C VAL A 16 -7.04 -15.29 21.11
N LYS A 17 -6.45 -16.10 20.23
CA LYS A 17 -5.04 -16.50 20.32
C LYS A 17 -4.20 -15.69 19.35
N LYS A 18 -3.05 -15.22 19.82
CA LYS A 18 -2.02 -14.64 18.95
C LYS A 18 -1.34 -15.78 18.21
N TRP A 19 -1.48 -15.79 16.89
CA TRP A 19 -0.84 -16.77 16.01
C TRP A 19 -0.61 -16.12 14.65
N ARG A 20 0.54 -16.36 14.03
CA ARG A 20 0.94 -15.70 12.78
C ARG A 20 1.27 -16.76 11.73
N PRO A 21 0.65 -16.73 10.53
CA PRO A 21 1.11 -17.54 9.42
C PRO A 21 2.49 -17.07 8.94
N ALA A 22 3.17 -17.91 8.15
CA ALA A 22 4.49 -17.60 7.62
C ALA A 22 4.50 -16.25 6.87
N GLY A 23 5.49 -15.41 7.17
CA GLY A 23 5.66 -14.07 6.60
C GLY A 23 4.80 -12.96 7.24
N ALA A 24 3.77 -13.30 8.03
CA ALA A 24 2.91 -12.28 8.63
C ALA A 24 3.61 -11.53 9.78
N ASP A 25 3.52 -10.19 9.74
CA ASP A 25 3.96 -9.30 10.82
C ASP A 25 3.04 -9.41 12.04
N ARG A 26 1.73 -9.57 11.80
CA ARG A 26 0.71 -9.74 12.86
C ARG A 26 -0.30 -10.79 12.44
N GLY A 27 -0.92 -11.42 13.44
CA GLY A 27 -1.94 -12.42 13.21
C GLY A 27 -2.63 -12.82 14.50
N PHE A 28 -3.91 -13.14 14.38
CA PHE A 28 -4.79 -13.53 15.47
C PHE A 28 -5.81 -14.54 14.97
N THR A 29 -6.15 -15.50 15.82
CA THR A 29 -7.20 -16.49 15.58
C THR A 29 -8.30 -16.31 16.64
N PHE A 30 -9.51 -16.03 16.17
CA PHE A 30 -10.73 -15.97 16.97
C PHE A 30 -11.32 -17.37 17.08
N LEU A 31 -11.16 -18.01 18.24
CA LEU A 31 -11.35 -19.46 18.38
C LEU A 31 -12.80 -19.88 18.16
N HIS A 32 -13.75 -19.10 18.68
CA HIS A 32 -15.18 -19.37 18.54
C HIS A 32 -15.65 -19.47 17.08
N TYR A 33 -14.99 -18.75 16.16
CA TYR A 33 -15.38 -18.68 14.76
C TYR A 33 -14.40 -19.42 13.84
N ASN A 34 -13.32 -19.99 14.39
CA ASN A 34 -12.18 -20.48 13.62
C ASN A 34 -11.70 -19.45 12.56
N LEU A 35 -11.77 -18.17 12.89
CA LEU A 35 -11.43 -17.06 11.98
C LEU A 35 -10.00 -16.62 12.27
N THR A 36 -9.14 -16.65 11.25
CA THR A 36 -7.80 -16.08 11.33
C THR A 36 -7.73 -14.79 10.53
N ILE A 37 -7.13 -13.76 11.12
CA ILE A 37 -6.74 -12.54 10.41
C ILE A 37 -5.24 -12.36 10.49
N ALA A 38 -4.61 -11.87 9.43
CA ALA A 38 -3.18 -11.59 9.40
C ALA A 38 -2.86 -10.27 8.69
N TYR A 39 -1.73 -9.68 9.06
CA TYR A 39 -1.15 -8.53 8.38
C TYR A 39 0.24 -8.91 7.89
N HIS A 40 0.41 -8.88 6.57
CA HIS A 40 1.69 -9.09 5.90
C HIS A 40 2.26 -7.73 5.52
N ARG A 41 3.38 -7.36 6.15
CA ARG A 41 3.98 -6.05 5.91
C ARG A 41 4.82 -6.11 4.64
N THR A 42 4.37 -5.41 3.61
CA THR A 42 5.10 -5.17 2.37
C THR A 42 4.81 -3.77 1.88
N ASN A 43 5.83 -3.07 1.38
CA ASN A 43 5.67 -1.68 0.94
C ASN A 43 5.45 -1.60 -0.57
N LEU A 44 6.20 -2.38 -1.36
CA LEU A 44 6.15 -2.37 -2.82
C LEU A 44 5.44 -3.58 -3.43
N LEU A 45 5.03 -4.58 -2.65
CA LEU A 45 4.55 -5.90 -3.12
C LEU A 45 5.64 -6.75 -3.80
N ALA A 46 6.55 -6.15 -4.57
CA ALA A 46 7.71 -6.82 -5.13
C ALA A 46 8.88 -6.91 -4.14
N ARG A 47 9.75 -7.91 -4.34
CA ARG A 47 11.01 -8.05 -3.62
C ARG A 47 11.87 -6.82 -3.85
N TYR A 48 12.35 -6.21 -2.77
CA TYR A 48 13.24 -5.07 -2.90
C TYR A 48 14.32 -5.00 -1.82
N GLY A 49 15.45 -4.36 -2.15
CA GLY A 49 16.57 -4.22 -1.23
C GLY A 49 17.64 -3.28 -1.75
N ARG A 50 18.62 -2.97 -0.90
CA ARG A 50 19.77 -2.15 -1.30
C ARG A 50 20.53 -2.81 -2.44
N TRP A 51 20.90 -2.02 -3.42
CA TRP A 51 21.78 -2.39 -4.53
C TRP A 51 22.98 -1.47 -4.54
N SER A 52 24.16 -2.03 -4.79
CA SER A 52 25.40 -1.30 -4.96
C SER A 52 26.15 -1.88 -6.15
N ALA A 53 26.83 -1.00 -6.88
CA ALA A 53 27.70 -1.38 -7.98
C ALA A 53 28.71 -2.44 -7.53
N ASN A 54 28.96 -3.41 -8.39
CA ASN A 54 30.01 -4.39 -8.18
C ASN A 54 31.31 -3.95 -8.89
N GLY A 55 32.47 -4.41 -8.42
CA GLY A 55 33.77 -4.08 -9.02
C GLY A 55 34.00 -4.68 -10.41
N ASN A 56 33.17 -5.64 -10.83
CA ASN A 56 33.25 -6.30 -12.14
C ASN A 56 32.46 -5.52 -13.22
N GLY A 57 31.76 -4.45 -12.84
CA GLY A 57 30.90 -3.67 -13.71
C GLY A 57 29.58 -4.38 -14.07
N GLY A 58 28.78 -3.69 -14.87
CA GLY A 58 27.47 -4.16 -15.30
C GLY A 58 26.73 -3.08 -16.10
N LYS A 59 25.52 -3.41 -16.57
CA LYS A 59 24.73 -2.48 -17.39
C LYS A 59 24.35 -1.20 -16.64
N LEU A 60 24.13 -1.28 -15.33
CA LEU A 60 23.77 -0.12 -14.50
C LEU A 60 25.01 0.73 -14.16
N GLU A 61 26.13 0.08 -13.89
CA GLU A 61 27.42 0.74 -13.66
C GLU A 61 27.89 1.50 -14.90
N ALA A 62 27.69 0.92 -16.10
CA ALA A 62 27.98 1.58 -17.37
C ALA A 62 27.12 2.84 -17.62
N LEU A 63 25.95 2.92 -16.95
CA LEU A 63 25.08 4.10 -16.94
C LEU A 63 25.39 5.07 -15.78
N GLY A 64 26.42 4.79 -14.97
CA GLY A 64 26.88 5.65 -13.88
C GLY A 64 26.20 5.41 -12.54
N TYR A 65 25.31 4.41 -12.40
CA TYR A 65 24.72 4.07 -11.11
C TYR A 65 25.74 3.42 -10.18
N LYS A 66 25.90 3.97 -8.98
CA LYS A 66 26.80 3.46 -7.93
C LYS A 66 26.06 2.72 -6.83
N GLU A 67 24.85 3.18 -6.52
CA GLU A 67 23.97 2.61 -5.51
C GLU A 67 22.51 2.89 -5.85
N GLY A 68 21.60 2.19 -5.17
CA GLY A 68 20.17 2.33 -5.35
C GLY A 68 19.39 1.27 -4.59
N TYR A 69 18.15 1.06 -5.02
CA TYR A 69 17.29 -0.01 -4.52
C TYR A 69 16.89 -0.91 -5.67
N ARG A 70 17.35 -2.16 -5.64
CA ARG A 70 16.87 -3.19 -6.57
C ARG A 70 15.42 -3.51 -6.22
N VAL A 71 14.56 -3.50 -7.24
CA VAL A 71 13.17 -3.95 -7.17
C VAL A 71 12.95 -5.01 -8.24
N ASP A 72 12.77 -6.26 -7.83
CA ASP A 72 12.51 -7.37 -8.76
C ASP A 72 11.02 -7.44 -9.06
N VAL A 73 10.61 -6.89 -10.20
CA VAL A 73 9.19 -6.64 -10.49
C VAL A 73 8.35 -7.92 -10.60
N ASP A 74 9.00 -9.04 -10.92
CA ASP A 74 8.41 -10.36 -11.15
C ASP A 74 8.56 -11.32 -9.95
N VAL A 75 9.11 -10.84 -8.82
CA VAL A 75 9.32 -11.65 -7.62
C VAL A 75 8.51 -11.06 -6.47
N PRO A 76 7.51 -11.77 -5.91
CA PRO A 76 6.76 -11.29 -4.76
C PRO A 76 7.70 -11.17 -3.55
N GLU A 77 7.45 -10.17 -2.69
CA GLU A 77 8.20 -10.03 -1.44
C GLU A 77 7.94 -11.21 -0.50
N SER A 78 9.01 -11.68 0.15
CA SER A 78 9.03 -12.86 1.03
C SER A 78 8.02 -12.79 2.18
N THR A 79 7.67 -11.58 2.61
CA THR A 79 6.72 -11.36 3.71
C THR A 79 5.29 -11.73 3.35
N TRP A 80 4.94 -11.86 2.07
CA TRP A 80 3.58 -12.21 1.64
C TRP A 80 3.51 -13.26 0.54
N GLU A 81 4.62 -13.71 -0.04
CA GLU A 81 4.63 -14.71 -1.13
C GLU A 81 3.78 -15.97 -0.82
N LYS A 82 3.68 -16.38 0.46
CA LYS A 82 2.92 -17.56 0.91
C LYS A 82 1.46 -17.26 1.26
N ALA A 83 1.08 -15.99 1.33
CA ALA A 83 -0.26 -15.56 1.70
C ALA A 83 -1.35 -16.07 0.72
N PRO A 84 -1.16 -16.04 -0.62
CA PRO A 84 -2.13 -16.56 -1.59
C PRO A 84 -2.56 -18.01 -1.39
N SER A 85 -1.65 -18.88 -0.96
CA SER A 85 -1.96 -20.30 -0.74
C SER A 85 -2.66 -20.56 0.60
N PHE A 86 -2.56 -19.63 1.55
CA PHE A 86 -3.03 -19.81 2.92
C PHE A 86 -4.41 -19.18 3.15
N HIS A 87 -4.62 -17.94 2.73
CA HIS A 87 -5.81 -17.16 3.08
C HIS A 87 -6.96 -17.31 2.08
N ASP A 88 -8.20 -17.32 2.60
CA ASP A 88 -9.43 -17.32 1.78
C ASP A 88 -9.74 -15.94 1.19
N ILE A 89 -9.29 -14.87 1.86
CA ILE A 89 -9.54 -13.48 1.47
C ILE A 89 -8.21 -12.73 1.59
N LEU A 90 -7.79 -12.07 0.51
CA LEU A 90 -6.64 -11.17 0.51
C LEU A 90 -7.06 -9.75 0.15
N ILE A 91 -6.58 -8.79 0.93
CA ILE A 91 -6.74 -7.35 0.69
C ILE A 91 -5.34 -6.76 0.50
N PHE A 92 -5.00 -6.45 -0.75
CA PHE A 92 -3.74 -5.82 -1.11
C PHE A 92 -3.84 -4.30 -1.04
N ASN A 93 -2.71 -3.64 -0.77
CA ASN A 93 -2.53 -2.22 -0.99
C ASN A 93 -1.03 -1.89 -1.19
N THR A 94 -0.74 -0.86 -1.97
CA THR A 94 0.58 -0.21 -2.04
C THR A 94 0.39 1.24 -2.49
N GLY A 95 1.39 2.10 -2.31
CA GLY A 95 1.30 3.48 -2.77
C GLY A 95 2.36 4.41 -2.17
N HIS A 96 2.29 4.68 -0.87
CA HIS A 96 3.08 5.75 -0.23
C HIS A 96 4.59 5.74 -0.52
N TRP A 97 5.21 4.57 -0.72
CA TRP A 97 6.66 4.49 -0.96
C TRP A 97 7.05 4.74 -2.43
N TRP A 98 6.12 4.62 -3.38
CA TRP A 98 6.39 4.79 -4.82
C TRP A 98 6.71 6.23 -5.22
N TRP A 99 6.13 7.20 -4.51
CA TRP A 99 6.35 8.64 -4.70
C TRP A 99 6.96 9.30 -3.45
N ALA A 100 7.86 8.58 -2.77
CA ALA A 100 8.56 9.10 -1.59
C ALA A 100 10.06 9.26 -1.85
N PRO A 101 10.53 10.45 -2.27
CA PRO A 101 11.96 10.74 -2.41
C PRO A 101 12.76 10.50 -1.11
N SER A 102 12.12 10.68 0.04
CA SER A 102 12.70 10.38 1.35
C SER A 102 12.91 8.88 1.64
N LYS A 103 12.36 8.00 0.79
CA LYS A 103 12.63 6.55 0.78
C LYS A 103 13.53 6.14 -0.37
N PHE A 104 13.24 6.63 -1.57
CA PHE A 104 13.98 6.35 -2.78
C PHE A 104 14.36 7.67 -3.47
N ASP A 105 15.52 8.23 -3.08
CA ASP A 105 16.03 9.45 -3.69
C ASP A 105 16.30 9.19 -5.19
N PRO A 106 15.66 9.92 -6.11
CA PRO A 106 15.74 9.64 -7.55
C PRO A 106 17.13 9.86 -8.15
N VAL A 107 18.04 10.51 -7.43
CA VAL A 107 19.42 10.79 -7.87
C VAL A 107 20.42 9.96 -7.08
N LYS A 108 20.36 10.00 -5.75
CA LYS A 108 21.36 9.38 -4.86
C LYS A 108 21.15 7.88 -4.70
N SER A 109 19.89 7.44 -4.57
CA SER A 109 19.56 6.04 -4.32
C SER A 109 18.25 5.65 -5.01
N PRO A 110 18.22 5.69 -6.36
CA PRO A 110 16.99 5.51 -7.12
C PRO A 110 16.48 4.07 -7.04
N MET A 111 15.21 3.89 -7.42
CA MET A 111 14.67 2.56 -7.70
C MET A 111 15.27 2.05 -9.02
N LEU A 112 15.83 0.84 -8.97
CA LEU A 112 16.45 0.15 -10.10
C LEU A 112 15.68 -1.14 -10.31
N PHE A 113 14.93 -1.21 -11.41
CA PHE A 113 14.03 -2.32 -11.67
C PHE A 113 14.75 -3.49 -12.34
N PHE A 114 14.40 -4.70 -11.90
CA PHE A 114 14.91 -5.96 -12.41
C PHE A 114 13.73 -6.85 -12.81
N GLU A 115 13.90 -7.60 -13.89
CA GLU A 115 12.93 -8.58 -14.37
C GLU A 115 13.71 -9.84 -14.79
N LYS A 116 13.30 -11.01 -14.32
CA LYS A 116 14.00 -12.29 -14.53
C LYS A 116 15.48 -12.24 -14.11
N GLY A 117 15.75 -11.50 -13.04
CA GLY A 117 17.10 -11.31 -12.48
C GLY A 117 18.01 -10.36 -13.25
N LEU A 118 17.54 -9.76 -14.35
CA LEU A 118 18.31 -8.81 -15.16
C LEU A 118 17.81 -7.38 -14.97
N PRO A 119 18.68 -6.36 -14.99
CA PRO A 119 18.24 -4.98 -14.91
C PRO A 119 17.40 -4.61 -16.15
N VAL A 120 16.31 -3.88 -15.93
CA VAL A 120 15.50 -3.29 -16.99
C VAL A 120 16.26 -2.09 -17.57
N ILE A 121 16.56 -2.15 -18.87
CA ILE A 121 17.37 -1.14 -19.58
C ILE A 121 16.62 -0.71 -20.86
N PRO A 122 16.44 0.61 -21.11
CA PRO A 122 16.85 1.73 -20.26
C PRO A 122 16.12 1.72 -18.89
N PRO A 123 16.72 2.29 -17.83
CA PRO A 123 16.06 2.44 -16.53
C PRO A 123 14.72 3.14 -16.70
N ILE A 124 13.71 2.65 -15.98
CA ILE A 124 12.35 3.17 -16.03
C ILE A 124 12.01 3.93 -14.75
N PRO A 125 11.14 4.95 -14.83
CA PRO A 125 10.66 5.68 -13.66
C PRO A 125 9.70 4.84 -12.78
N PRO A 126 9.44 5.27 -11.54
CA PRO A 126 8.63 4.51 -10.57
C PRO A 126 7.20 4.18 -11.00
N ASP A 127 6.57 5.01 -11.83
CA ASP A 127 5.23 4.78 -12.41
C ASP A 127 5.20 3.54 -13.29
N LEU A 128 6.13 3.41 -14.24
CA LEU A 128 6.25 2.21 -15.07
C LEU A 128 6.70 0.99 -14.26
N GLY A 129 7.49 1.21 -13.21
CA GLY A 129 7.85 0.19 -12.24
C GLY A 129 6.64 -0.35 -11.47
N LEU A 130 5.76 0.55 -11.01
CA LEU A 130 4.51 0.21 -10.34
C LEU A 130 3.61 -0.61 -11.26
N ASP A 131 3.45 -0.20 -12.51
CA ASP A 131 2.66 -0.96 -13.50
C ASP A 131 3.18 -2.39 -13.66
N LYS A 132 4.50 -2.57 -13.80
CA LYS A 132 5.12 -3.91 -13.89
C LYS A 132 4.86 -4.73 -12.62
N VAL A 133 5.03 -4.15 -11.45
CA VAL A 133 4.81 -4.85 -10.17
C VAL A 133 3.35 -5.25 -10.00
N LEU A 134 2.40 -4.36 -10.30
CA LEU A 134 0.98 -4.67 -10.21
C LEU A 134 0.60 -5.81 -11.16
N ASN A 135 1.06 -5.77 -12.42
CA ASN A 135 0.79 -6.81 -13.40
C ASN A 135 1.32 -8.19 -12.97
N HIS A 136 2.57 -8.24 -12.50
CA HIS A 136 3.18 -9.50 -12.02
C HIS A 136 2.53 -9.99 -10.73
N MET A 137 2.17 -9.09 -9.81
CA MET A 137 1.46 -9.44 -8.58
C MET A 137 0.08 -10.01 -8.89
N ILE A 138 -0.70 -9.39 -9.77
CA ILE A 138 -2.02 -9.89 -10.18
C ILE A 138 -1.86 -11.28 -10.79
N TRP A 139 -0.96 -11.45 -11.75
CA TRP A 139 -0.70 -12.76 -12.37
C TRP A 139 -0.33 -13.83 -11.34
N PHE A 140 0.57 -13.50 -10.40
CA PHE A 140 0.99 -14.42 -9.34
C PHE A 140 -0.19 -14.83 -8.44
N VAL A 141 -1.00 -13.86 -8.02
CA VAL A 141 -2.14 -14.08 -7.13
C VAL A 141 -3.24 -14.89 -7.81
N GLU A 142 -3.58 -14.56 -9.05
CA GLU A 142 -4.59 -15.28 -9.83
C GLU A 142 -4.22 -16.74 -10.08
N LYS A 143 -2.92 -17.01 -10.28
CA LYS A 143 -2.39 -18.35 -10.49
C LYS A 143 -2.28 -19.18 -9.20
N THR A 144 -2.06 -18.53 -8.06
CA THR A 144 -1.67 -19.21 -6.81
C THR A 144 -2.82 -19.35 -5.81
N MET A 145 -3.78 -18.43 -5.82
CA MET A 145 -4.94 -18.51 -4.93
C MET A 145 -5.93 -19.59 -5.38
N ARG A 146 -6.71 -20.11 -4.42
CA ARG A 146 -7.83 -21.00 -4.73
C ARG A 146 -8.85 -20.30 -5.66
N PRO A 147 -9.55 -21.04 -6.54
CA PRO A 147 -10.52 -20.45 -7.47
C PRO A 147 -11.65 -19.64 -6.80
N ASP A 148 -12.07 -20.04 -5.61
CA ASP A 148 -13.14 -19.44 -4.81
C ASP A 148 -12.64 -18.35 -3.84
N ALA A 149 -11.32 -18.14 -3.75
CA ALA A 149 -10.75 -17.17 -2.84
C ALA A 149 -10.97 -15.73 -3.34
N ILE A 150 -11.32 -14.85 -2.40
CA ILE A 150 -11.68 -13.46 -2.70
C ILE A 150 -10.42 -12.61 -2.71
N LYS A 151 -10.23 -11.86 -3.80
CA LYS A 151 -9.10 -10.95 -3.98
C LYS A 151 -9.62 -9.53 -4.02
N LEU A 152 -9.12 -8.70 -3.12
CA LEU A 152 -9.41 -7.27 -3.11
C LEU A 152 -8.13 -6.46 -3.22
N PHE A 153 -8.20 -5.33 -3.91
CA PHE A 153 -7.18 -4.30 -3.87
C PHE A 153 -7.81 -3.03 -3.31
N ARG A 154 -7.31 -2.59 -2.16
CA ARG A 154 -7.72 -1.35 -1.52
C ARG A 154 -7.01 -0.18 -2.20
N THR A 155 -7.77 0.81 -2.66
CA THR A 155 -7.21 2.03 -3.24
C THR A 155 -6.34 2.79 -2.22
N GLN A 156 -5.52 3.70 -2.73
CA GLN A 156 -4.51 4.39 -1.96
C GLN A 156 -5.14 5.23 -0.84
N SER A 157 -4.57 5.12 0.36
CA SER A 157 -4.99 5.97 1.48
C SER A 157 -4.44 7.37 1.25
N PRO A 158 -5.28 8.42 1.25
CA PRO A 158 -4.78 9.79 1.19
C PRO A 158 -3.97 10.12 2.44
N ARG A 159 -3.08 11.08 2.24
CA ARG A 159 -2.40 11.84 3.27
C ARG A 159 -2.81 13.31 3.12
N HIS A 160 -2.84 14.06 4.21
CA HIS A 160 -3.33 15.45 4.22
C HIS A 160 -2.23 16.41 4.67
N PHE A 161 -1.10 16.42 3.97
CA PHE A 161 -0.03 17.35 4.29
C PHE A 161 -0.31 18.74 3.74
N GLU A 162 -0.16 19.74 4.60
CA GLU A 162 -0.13 21.17 4.24
C GLU A 162 1.25 21.74 4.58
N GLY A 163 1.80 22.56 3.67
CA GLY A 163 3.10 23.22 3.88
C GLY A 163 4.34 22.37 3.54
N GLY A 164 4.18 21.22 2.89
CA GLY A 164 5.28 20.35 2.44
C GLY A 164 5.13 18.91 2.89
N ASP A 165 6.08 18.04 2.53
CA ASP A 165 6.14 16.65 3.04
C ASP A 165 6.47 16.56 4.54
N TRP A 166 6.36 15.35 5.09
CA TRP A 166 6.67 15.05 6.50
C TRP A 166 8.10 15.44 6.93
N ASP A 167 9.05 15.45 5.99
CA ASP A 167 10.46 15.84 6.20
C ASP A 167 10.77 17.28 5.77
N GLN A 168 9.74 18.04 5.38
CA GLN A 168 9.84 19.42 4.90
C GLN A 168 9.05 20.42 5.76
N GLY A 169 8.51 19.97 6.91
CA GLY A 169 7.71 20.81 7.81
C GLY A 169 6.20 20.72 7.56
N GLY A 170 5.75 19.75 6.77
CA GLY A 170 4.34 19.48 6.54
C GLY A 170 3.55 19.15 7.82
N SER A 171 2.30 19.60 7.86
CA SER A 171 1.38 19.38 9.00
C SER A 171 -0.04 19.04 8.55
N CYS A 172 -0.87 18.58 9.49
CA CYS A 172 -2.28 18.27 9.29
C CYS A 172 -3.03 18.62 10.57
N LYS A 173 -3.47 19.88 10.67
CA LYS A 173 -4.18 20.39 11.86
C LYS A 173 -5.67 20.62 11.60
N GLY A 174 -6.17 20.13 10.46
CA GLY A 174 -7.58 20.15 10.16
C GLY A 174 -8.37 19.49 11.29
N LEU A 175 -9.42 20.16 11.77
CA LEU A 175 -10.30 19.65 12.83
C LEU A 175 -11.70 19.32 12.30
N GLN A 176 -11.94 19.56 11.01
CA GLN A 176 -13.21 19.32 10.33
C GLN A 176 -12.94 18.64 8.98
N PRO A 177 -13.91 17.87 8.46
CA PRO A 177 -13.82 17.38 7.10
C PRO A 177 -13.66 18.54 6.11
N LEU A 178 -12.91 18.28 5.04
CA LEU A 178 -12.70 19.24 3.96
C LEU A 178 -14.01 19.47 3.18
N LEU A 179 -14.16 20.67 2.64
CA LEU A 179 -15.17 20.97 1.63
C LEU A 179 -14.74 20.40 0.26
N PRO A 180 -15.68 20.13 -0.66
CA PRO A 180 -15.37 19.58 -1.98
C PRO A 180 -14.28 20.36 -2.75
N GLU A 181 -14.29 21.69 -2.67
CA GLU A 181 -13.31 22.54 -3.33
C GLU A 181 -11.90 22.34 -2.73
N GLN A 182 -11.81 22.27 -1.41
CA GLN A 182 -10.54 22.02 -0.70
C GLN A 182 -9.97 20.63 -1.03
N VAL A 183 -10.84 19.64 -1.22
CA VAL A 183 -10.41 18.31 -1.68
C VAL A 183 -9.78 18.41 -3.08
N GLU A 184 -10.39 19.14 -4.00
CA GLU A 184 -9.80 19.31 -5.32
C GLU A 184 -8.49 20.12 -5.26
N ASP A 185 -8.40 21.13 -4.41
CA ASP A 185 -7.16 21.90 -4.21
C ASP A 185 -6.01 21.00 -3.73
N LEU A 186 -6.26 20.07 -2.80
CA LEU A 186 -5.22 19.21 -2.23
C LEU A 186 -4.83 18.02 -3.14
N PHE A 187 -5.79 17.42 -3.85
CA PHE A 187 -5.62 16.11 -4.48
C PHE A 187 -5.69 16.10 -6.01
N SER A 188 -6.18 17.18 -6.64
CA SER A 188 -6.27 17.24 -8.11
C SER A 188 -4.90 17.08 -8.77
N LEU A 189 -4.83 16.20 -9.77
CA LEU A 189 -3.62 15.98 -10.56
C LEU A 189 -3.22 17.19 -11.42
N LYS A 190 -4.14 18.15 -11.60
CA LYS A 190 -3.84 19.43 -12.24
C LYS A 190 -2.97 20.31 -11.34
N ASN A 191 -3.00 20.05 -10.04
CA ASN A 191 -2.17 20.71 -9.07
C ASN A 191 -0.88 19.89 -8.93
N ASN A 192 0.28 20.53 -8.88
CA ASN A 192 1.54 19.84 -8.60
C ASN A 192 1.81 19.83 -7.10
N GLY A 193 0.83 19.36 -6.33
CA GLY A 193 0.78 19.46 -4.87
C GLY A 193 1.32 18.23 -4.15
N THR A 194 1.60 18.37 -2.85
CA THR A 194 2.18 17.30 -2.04
C THR A 194 1.31 16.04 -1.97
N ASN A 195 -0.02 16.13 -2.04
CA ASN A 195 -0.91 14.97 -1.79
C ASN A 195 -1.43 14.29 -3.07
N VAL A 196 -1.04 14.79 -4.25
CA VAL A 196 -1.60 14.33 -5.54
C VAL A 196 -1.17 12.91 -5.91
N GLU A 197 -0.11 12.39 -5.28
CA GLU A 197 0.35 11.02 -5.51
C GLU A 197 -0.74 9.99 -5.22
N THR A 198 -1.68 10.32 -4.32
CA THR A 198 -2.78 9.43 -3.98
C THR A 198 -3.64 9.11 -5.21
N ARG A 199 -3.99 10.12 -6.01
CA ARG A 199 -4.77 9.92 -7.24
C ARG A 199 -3.91 9.35 -8.37
N LEU A 200 -2.62 9.69 -8.45
CA LEU A 200 -1.70 9.11 -9.43
C LEU A 200 -1.56 7.60 -9.24
N VAL A 201 -1.24 7.16 -8.02
CA VAL A 201 -1.13 5.73 -7.69
C VAL A 201 -2.42 4.99 -8.04
N ASN A 202 -3.58 5.60 -7.76
CA ASN A 202 -4.86 4.99 -8.10
C ASN A 202 -5.08 4.83 -9.61
N GLN A 203 -4.62 5.76 -10.46
CA GLN A 203 -4.70 5.58 -11.92
C GLN A 203 -3.99 4.29 -12.36
N HIS A 204 -2.79 4.01 -11.81
CA HIS A 204 -2.07 2.77 -12.07
C HIS A 204 -2.80 1.53 -11.54
N ILE A 205 -3.36 1.61 -10.33
CA ILE A 205 -4.17 0.52 -9.74
C ILE A 205 -5.38 0.21 -10.61
N TYR A 206 -6.18 1.21 -10.99
CA TYR A 206 -7.37 1.01 -11.82
C TYR A 206 -7.01 0.39 -13.18
N ASN A 207 -5.92 0.87 -13.80
CA ASN A 207 -5.46 0.35 -15.08
C ASN A 207 -4.99 -1.10 -14.98
N ALA A 208 -4.18 -1.45 -13.97
CA ALA A 208 -3.66 -2.80 -13.79
C ALA A 208 -4.77 -3.82 -13.47
N LEU A 209 -5.78 -3.42 -12.70
CA LEU A 209 -6.87 -4.33 -12.31
C LEU A 209 -7.91 -4.54 -13.43
N LYS A 210 -7.87 -3.75 -14.50
CA LYS A 210 -8.81 -3.86 -15.61
C LYS A 210 -8.72 -5.24 -16.28
N GLY A 211 -9.80 -6.01 -16.18
CA GLY A 211 -9.88 -7.36 -16.74
C GLY A 211 -9.30 -8.46 -15.83
N SER A 212 -8.80 -8.12 -14.64
CA SER A 212 -8.44 -9.10 -13.61
C SER A 212 -9.67 -9.56 -12.81
N ASN A 213 -9.52 -10.63 -12.03
CA ASN A 213 -10.52 -11.08 -11.07
C ASN A 213 -10.37 -10.44 -9.67
N VAL A 214 -9.58 -9.38 -9.56
CA VAL A 214 -9.31 -8.68 -8.30
C VAL A 214 -10.30 -7.52 -8.14
N HIS A 215 -11.09 -7.55 -7.06
CA HIS A 215 -12.09 -6.53 -6.79
C HIS A 215 -11.47 -5.27 -6.21
N ILE A 216 -11.98 -4.11 -6.63
CA ILE A 216 -11.54 -2.82 -6.07
C ILE A 216 -12.32 -2.54 -4.80
N LEU A 217 -11.61 -2.30 -3.70
CA LEU A 217 -12.16 -1.71 -2.48
C LEU A 217 -11.81 -0.22 -2.48
N ASP A 218 -12.72 0.60 -3.01
CA ASP A 218 -12.46 2.02 -3.20
C ASP A 218 -12.73 2.83 -1.94
N ILE A 219 -11.66 3.29 -1.28
CA ILE A 219 -11.71 4.08 -0.05
C ILE A 219 -11.22 5.52 -0.25
N THR A 220 -10.61 5.84 -1.40
CA THR A 220 -9.82 7.05 -1.54
C THR A 220 -10.69 8.28 -1.47
N ARG A 221 -11.71 8.39 -2.33
CA ARG A 221 -12.51 9.62 -2.44
C ARG A 221 -13.14 10.00 -1.12
N MET A 222 -13.74 9.06 -0.40
CA MET A 222 -14.34 9.35 0.91
C MET A 222 -13.31 9.74 1.97
N SER A 223 -12.08 9.23 1.86
CA SER A 223 -11.00 9.51 2.81
C SER A 223 -10.33 10.85 2.52
N GLU A 224 -10.36 11.37 1.29
CA GLU A 224 -9.86 12.70 0.94
C GLU A 224 -10.60 13.82 1.68
N PHE A 225 -11.83 13.59 2.11
CA PHE A 225 -12.56 14.57 2.92
C PHE A 225 -12.08 14.59 4.38
N ARG A 226 -11.33 13.59 4.83
CA ARG A 226 -11.14 13.32 6.26
C ARG A 226 -9.83 13.86 6.83
N ALA A 227 -9.46 15.08 6.47
CA ALA A 227 -8.29 15.76 7.05
C ALA A 227 -8.32 15.83 8.59
N ASP A 228 -9.51 15.75 9.19
CA ASP A 228 -9.78 15.75 10.63
C ASP A 228 -9.39 14.47 11.38
N ALA A 229 -9.12 13.37 10.67
CA ALA A 229 -9.01 12.04 11.30
C ALA A 229 -7.57 11.51 11.42
N HIS A 230 -6.57 12.35 11.16
CA HIS A 230 -5.16 12.03 11.36
C HIS A 230 -4.74 12.22 12.82
N PRO A 231 -3.78 11.42 13.34
CA PRO A 231 -3.22 11.64 14.67
C PRO A 231 -2.50 12.98 14.81
N SER A 232 -1.96 13.53 13.73
CA SER A 232 -1.21 14.79 13.75
C SER A 232 -0.08 14.71 14.80
N THR A 233 0.04 15.69 15.69
CA THR A 233 1.02 15.71 16.79
C THR A 233 0.85 14.57 17.80
N ALA A 234 -0.33 13.94 17.89
CA ALA A 234 -0.58 12.79 18.76
C ALA A 234 -0.06 11.46 18.18
N GLY A 235 0.54 11.47 16.98
CA GLY A 235 1.10 10.27 16.35
C GLY A 235 2.36 9.71 17.02
N GLY A 236 2.88 10.35 18.07
CA GLY A 236 4.07 9.89 18.81
C GLY A 236 5.38 10.01 18.01
N LYS A 237 5.39 10.86 16.99
CA LYS A 237 6.56 11.14 16.14
C LYS A 237 7.10 12.54 16.42
N LYS A 238 8.32 12.81 15.92
CA LYS A 238 8.93 14.15 15.98
C LYS A 238 8.33 15.16 14.97
N HIS A 239 7.40 14.70 14.13
CA HIS A 239 6.68 15.46 13.11
C HIS A 239 5.21 15.01 13.13
N ASP A 240 4.32 15.80 12.53
CA ASP A 240 2.89 15.48 12.45
C ASP A 240 2.67 14.20 11.63
N ASP A 241 1.89 13.26 12.17
CA ASP A 241 1.50 12.06 11.44
C ASP A 241 0.24 12.30 10.61
N CYS A 242 0.45 12.66 9.34
CA CYS A 242 -0.61 12.93 8.36
C CYS A 242 -0.82 11.79 7.38
N MET A 243 -0.32 10.58 7.69
CA MET A 243 -0.43 9.40 6.84
C MET A 243 -1.22 8.27 7.51
N HIS A 244 -1.07 8.11 8.82
CA HIS A 244 -1.86 7.15 9.60
C HIS A 244 -3.17 7.77 10.06
N TRP A 245 -4.08 6.94 10.55
CA TRP A 245 -5.41 7.35 10.98
C TRP A 245 -5.61 7.03 12.45
N CYS A 246 -6.34 7.91 13.15
CA CYS A 246 -6.83 7.62 14.50
C CYS A 246 -7.73 6.37 14.53
N LEU A 247 -7.74 5.69 15.68
CA LEU A 247 -8.64 4.59 15.98
C LEU A 247 -9.38 4.88 17.30
N PRO A 248 -10.72 4.75 17.36
CA PRO A 248 -11.64 4.50 16.25
C PRO A 248 -11.64 5.66 15.22
N GLY A 249 -12.08 5.41 14.00
CA GLY A 249 -12.05 6.44 12.94
C GLY A 249 -12.29 5.91 11.53
N VAL A 250 -11.74 6.62 10.54
CA VAL A 250 -11.97 6.38 9.10
C VAL A 250 -11.73 4.93 8.67
N THR A 251 -10.75 4.26 9.28
CA THR A 251 -10.44 2.87 8.91
C THR A 251 -11.47 1.85 9.42
N ASP A 252 -12.36 2.24 10.33
CA ASP A 252 -13.54 1.45 10.70
C ASP A 252 -14.53 1.45 9.52
N THR A 253 -14.78 2.61 8.92
CA THR A 253 -15.63 2.70 7.72
C THR A 253 -15.05 1.96 6.51
N TRP A 254 -13.73 1.89 6.37
CA TRP A 254 -13.11 1.03 5.35
C TRP A 254 -13.43 -0.45 5.58
N ASN A 255 -13.51 -0.89 6.84
CA ASN A 255 -13.92 -2.26 7.16
C ASN A 255 -15.41 -2.47 6.91
N ASP A 256 -16.27 -1.47 7.13
CA ASP A 256 -17.69 -1.53 6.77
C ASP A 256 -17.89 -1.67 5.26
N LEU A 257 -17.13 -0.92 4.45
CA LEU A 257 -17.11 -1.07 2.99
C LEU A 257 -16.64 -2.47 2.58
N PHE A 258 -15.56 -2.96 3.20
CA PHE A 258 -15.06 -4.31 2.95
C PHE A 258 -16.13 -5.38 3.24
N VAL A 259 -16.82 -5.31 4.37
CA VAL A 259 -17.89 -6.26 4.71
C VAL A 259 -19.06 -6.16 3.73
N THR A 260 -19.40 -4.94 3.29
CA THR A 260 -20.44 -4.72 2.27
C THR A 260 -20.06 -5.36 0.93
N HIS A 261 -18.81 -5.19 0.49
CA HIS A 261 -18.28 -5.88 -0.69
C HIS A 261 -18.29 -7.40 -0.53
N LEU A 262 -17.89 -7.94 0.63
CA LEU A 262 -17.94 -9.39 0.85
C LEU A 262 -19.36 -9.94 0.74
N ASN A 263 -20.36 -9.21 1.22
CA ASN A 263 -21.75 -9.63 1.17
C ASN A 263 -22.32 -9.57 -0.26
N SER A 264 -21.82 -8.68 -1.13
CA SER A 264 -22.26 -8.63 -2.53
C SER A 264 -21.59 -9.67 -3.43
N LEU A 265 -20.43 -10.19 -3.03
CA LEU A 265 -19.72 -11.26 -3.75
C LEU A 265 -20.26 -12.67 -3.44
N LYS A 266 -20.98 -12.83 -2.33
CA LYS A 266 -21.68 -14.07 -2.00
C LYS A 266 -22.99 -14.14 -2.79
N ILE A 267 -22.97 -14.88 -3.89
CA ILE A 267 -24.17 -15.46 -4.53
C ILE A 267 -24.22 -16.93 -4.13
#